data_AF-A0AAD9N331-F1
#
_entry.id   AF-A0AAD9N331-F1
#
_cell.length_a   1.000
_cell.length_b   1.000
_cell.length_c   1.000
_cell.angle_alpha   90.00
_cell.angle_beta   90.00
_cell.angle_gamma   90.00
#
_symmetry.space_group_name_H-M   'P 1'
#
loop_
_entity.id
_entity.type
_entity.pdbx_description
1 polymer ?
#
loop_
_entity_poly.entity_id
_entity_poly.type
_entity_poly.pdbx_seq_one_letter_code
_entity_poly.pdbx_strand_id
1 'polypeptide(L)'
;MYWLLDPLLRVPAVADVMGKSRYQKINQYFHTNDYSEALPKTDPTYDPLFRVRPLLDFIKAKSHMHYNLGCEISIDEAMIRMPHDLICSISLLGQKKMDIQEFVKCVEFAARKHKNQRRKDTEQTPYINHPIGVAYILSEEGAITDQKVLQVALLHDTVEDTDATIEEIAMLFGQDVAGLVQEVTDDKSLPKLERKRVQIEVAATTSPRAKLVKLADKLYNLRDLMRCTPLGWSEERVQDYFEWAAKVIRGLRGTNKRLEEELDMILKKRGVYELSIQ
;
A
#
# COMPACT_ATOMS: atom_id res chain seq x y z
N MET A 1 26.39 -12.43 23.65
CA MET A 1 25.54 -13.63 23.43
C MET A 1 26.40 -14.89 23.33
N TYR A 2 26.07 -15.93 24.11
CA TYR A 2 26.86 -17.17 24.24
C TYR A 2 26.81 -18.12 23.03
N TRP A 3 25.97 -17.84 22.03
CA TRP A 3 25.80 -18.66 20.82
C TRP A 3 26.59 -18.16 19.61
N LEU A 4 27.33 -17.07 19.72
CA LEU A 4 28.24 -16.61 18.66
C LEU A 4 29.61 -17.28 18.85
N LEU A 5 29.91 -18.24 17.96
CA LEU A 5 31.21 -18.90 17.91
C LEU A 5 32.20 -18.19 16.97
N ASP A 6 31.71 -17.28 16.12
CA ASP A 6 32.51 -16.53 15.15
C ASP A 6 33.24 -15.35 15.82
N PRO A 7 34.59 -15.31 15.81
CA PRO A 7 35.39 -14.26 16.44
C PRO A 7 35.17 -12.86 15.85
N LEU A 8 34.83 -12.74 14.56
CA LEU A 8 34.69 -11.45 13.87
C LEU A 8 33.41 -10.71 14.27
N LEU A 9 32.37 -11.47 14.62
CA LEU A 9 31.02 -10.94 14.85
C LEU A 9 30.67 -10.87 16.34
N ARG A 10 31.56 -11.36 17.21
CA ARG A 10 31.44 -11.30 18.68
C ARG A 10 31.85 -9.92 19.22
N VAL A 11 31.34 -8.85 18.62
CA VAL A 11 31.51 -7.47 19.09
C VAL A 11 30.33 -7.07 20.00
N PRO A 12 30.58 -6.49 21.20
CA PRO A 12 29.52 -6.16 22.17
C PRO A 12 28.36 -5.37 21.57
N ALA A 13 28.66 -4.42 20.67
CA ALA A 13 27.66 -3.57 20.01
C ALA A 13 26.63 -4.34 19.16
N VAL A 14 27.01 -5.48 18.57
CA VAL A 14 26.09 -6.30 17.75
C VAL A 14 25.29 -7.26 18.64
N ALA A 15 25.93 -7.77 19.70
CA ALA A 15 25.35 -8.74 20.60
C ALA A 15 24.24 -8.18 21.51
N ASP A 16 24.24 -6.88 21.81
CA ASP A 16 23.22 -6.25 22.67
C ASP A 16 21.97 -5.77 21.90
N VAL A 17 22.05 -5.68 20.56
CA VAL A 17 21.02 -5.07 19.72
C VAL A 17 20.21 -6.10 18.91
N MET A 18 20.77 -7.30 18.66
CA MET A 18 20.19 -8.23 17.69
C MET A 18 20.01 -9.67 18.24
N GLY A 19 18.75 -10.07 18.47
CA GLY A 19 18.41 -11.43 18.90
C GLY A 19 18.78 -12.53 17.89
N LYS A 20 19.04 -13.76 18.39
CA LYS A 20 19.51 -14.93 17.61
C LYS A 20 18.74 -15.19 16.32
N SER A 21 17.40 -15.19 16.41
CA SER A 21 16.53 -15.46 15.27
C SER A 21 16.58 -14.37 14.20
N ARG A 22 16.72 -13.11 14.63
CA ARG A 22 16.86 -11.96 13.73
C ARG A 22 18.21 -11.98 13.02
N TYR A 23 19.27 -12.28 13.76
CA TYR A 23 20.61 -12.48 13.21
C TYR A 23 20.65 -13.61 12.18
N GLN A 24 20.09 -14.79 12.50
CA GLN A 24 20.05 -15.92 11.56
C GLN A 24 19.30 -15.60 10.27
N LYS A 25 18.18 -14.87 10.36
CA LYS A 25 17.45 -14.39 9.17
C LYS A 25 18.29 -13.44 8.34
N ILE A 26 18.92 -12.44 8.96
CA ILE A 26 19.74 -11.46 8.24
C ILE A 26 20.98 -12.11 7.62
N ASN A 27 21.61 -13.06 8.33
CA ASN A 27 22.79 -13.77 7.87
C ASN A 27 22.54 -14.65 6.64
N GLN A 28 21.28 -15.07 6.39
CA GLN A 28 20.90 -15.75 5.15
C GLN A 28 20.99 -14.85 3.91
N TYR A 29 21.05 -13.52 4.10
CA TYR A 29 21.15 -12.53 3.03
C TYR A 29 22.57 -11.94 2.90
N PHE A 30 23.46 -12.17 3.87
CA PHE A 30 24.87 -11.83 3.72
C PHE A 30 25.55 -12.92 2.89
N HIS A 31 25.75 -12.63 1.61
CA HIS A 31 26.51 -13.49 0.71
C HIS A 31 27.95 -13.00 0.64
N THR A 32 28.84 -13.68 1.34
CA THR A 32 30.28 -13.41 1.32
C THR A 32 30.99 -14.46 0.46
N ASN A 33 31.89 -14.01 -0.42
CA ASN A 33 32.84 -14.91 -1.08
C ASN A 33 34.17 -14.87 -0.33
N ASP A 34 34.81 -16.03 -0.19
CA ASP A 34 36.20 -16.09 0.24
C ASP A 34 37.10 -15.61 -0.92
N TYR A 35 37.73 -14.46 -0.72
CA TYR A 35 38.58 -13.86 -1.75
C TYR A 35 39.93 -14.57 -1.90
N SER A 36 40.30 -15.44 -0.94
CA SER A 36 41.49 -16.27 -1.07
C SER A 36 41.35 -17.32 -2.17
N GLU A 37 40.13 -17.64 -2.57
CA GLU A 37 39.81 -18.57 -3.66
C GLU A 37 39.65 -17.88 -5.03
N ALA A 38 39.75 -16.54 -5.08
CA ALA A 38 39.65 -15.80 -6.34
C ALA A 38 40.91 -15.99 -7.17
N LEU A 39 40.75 -16.50 -8.40
CA LEU A 39 41.86 -16.61 -9.35
C LEU A 39 42.42 -15.21 -9.70
N PRO A 40 43.72 -15.11 -10.05
CA PRO A 40 44.30 -13.86 -10.54
C PRO A 40 43.62 -13.40 -11.84
N LYS A 41 43.49 -12.08 -12.04
CA LYS A 41 42.89 -11.50 -13.27
C LYS A 41 43.59 -11.91 -14.57
N THR A 42 44.84 -12.35 -14.48
CA THR A 42 45.65 -12.83 -15.62
C THR A 42 45.36 -14.28 -15.98
N ASP A 43 44.63 -15.01 -15.14
CA ASP A 43 44.24 -16.39 -15.40
C ASP A 43 43.14 -16.42 -16.48
N PRO A 44 43.28 -17.24 -17.54
CA PRO A 44 42.29 -17.32 -18.62
C PRO A 44 40.91 -17.83 -18.16
N THR A 45 40.80 -18.40 -16.95
CA THR A 45 39.55 -18.87 -16.35
C THR A 45 39.02 -17.96 -15.23
N TYR A 46 39.62 -16.78 -15.05
CA TYR A 46 39.17 -15.78 -14.08
C TYR A 46 37.70 -15.41 -14.31
N ASP A 47 36.86 -15.57 -13.29
CA ASP A 47 35.47 -15.09 -13.32
C ASP A 47 35.43 -13.60 -12.91
N PRO A 48 35.15 -12.66 -13.84
CA PRO A 48 35.05 -11.24 -13.51
C PRO A 48 33.90 -10.93 -12.55
N LEU A 49 32.93 -11.84 -12.45
CA LEU A 49 31.75 -11.73 -11.60
C LEU A 49 31.92 -12.49 -10.28
N PHE A 50 33.10 -13.08 -9.99
CA PHE A 50 33.35 -13.88 -8.78
C PHE A 50 32.78 -13.22 -7.53
N ARG A 51 33.00 -11.91 -7.37
CA ARG A 51 32.55 -11.11 -6.22
C ARG A 51 31.03 -11.10 -6.00
N VAL A 52 30.25 -11.14 -7.07
CA VAL A 52 28.78 -11.09 -7.04
C VAL A 52 28.15 -12.42 -7.40
N ARG A 53 28.95 -13.45 -7.66
CA ARG A 53 28.50 -14.76 -8.15
C ARG A 53 27.46 -15.43 -7.25
N PRO A 54 27.60 -15.44 -5.91
CA PRO A 54 26.57 -15.99 -5.02
C PRO A 54 25.23 -15.27 -5.11
N LEU A 55 25.25 -13.94 -5.31
CA LEU A 55 24.03 -13.15 -5.49
C LEU A 55 23.36 -13.51 -6.83
N LEU A 56 24.15 -13.63 -7.90
CA LEU A 56 23.65 -14.00 -9.23
C LEU A 56 23.07 -15.43 -9.23
N ASP A 57 23.74 -16.37 -8.58
CA ASP A 57 23.27 -17.76 -8.49
C ASP A 57 22.00 -17.88 -7.63
N PHE A 58 21.89 -17.08 -6.56
CA PHE A 58 20.65 -16.97 -5.78
C PHE A 58 19.48 -16.42 -6.61
N ILE A 59 19.71 -15.31 -7.33
CA ILE A 59 18.69 -14.72 -8.22
C ILE A 59 18.28 -15.73 -9.30
N LYS A 60 19.25 -16.41 -9.92
CA LYS A 60 19.02 -17.41 -10.97
C LYS A 60 18.23 -18.62 -10.46
N ALA A 61 18.59 -19.15 -9.30
CA ALA A 61 17.86 -20.27 -8.69
C ALA A 61 16.39 -19.89 -8.41
N LYS A 62 16.15 -18.65 -7.97
CA LYS A 62 14.80 -18.14 -7.74
C LYS A 62 14.04 -17.79 -9.02
N SER A 63 14.72 -17.28 -10.05
CA SER A 63 14.07 -16.93 -11.32
C SER A 63 13.48 -18.16 -12.00
N HIS A 64 14.15 -19.31 -11.94
CA HIS A 64 13.63 -20.57 -12.49
C HIS A 64 12.35 -21.09 -11.79
N MET A 65 12.10 -20.69 -10.55
CA MET A 65 10.85 -21.05 -9.83
C MET A 65 9.66 -20.17 -10.22
N HIS A 66 9.91 -19.02 -10.86
CA HIS A 66 8.88 -17.99 -11.11
C HIS A 66 8.81 -17.52 -12.57
N TYR A 67 9.66 -18.03 -13.47
CA TYR A 67 9.77 -17.60 -14.86
C TYR A 67 9.44 -18.73 -15.84
N ASN A 68 8.47 -18.52 -16.73
CA ASN A 68 8.18 -19.35 -17.90
C ASN A 68 8.54 -18.60 -19.19
N LEU A 69 9.26 -19.24 -20.12
CA LEU A 69 9.61 -18.66 -21.42
C LEU A 69 8.34 -18.45 -22.28
N GLY A 70 8.14 -17.22 -22.76
CA GLY A 70 7.04 -16.85 -23.68
C GLY A 70 6.19 -15.66 -23.22
N CYS A 71 6.41 -15.14 -22.01
CA CYS A 71 5.75 -13.93 -21.53
C CYS A 71 6.71 -12.73 -21.66
N GLU A 72 6.28 -11.67 -22.37
CA GLU A 72 6.90 -10.35 -22.20
C GLU A 72 6.47 -9.78 -20.86
N ILE A 73 7.36 -9.85 -19.87
CA ILE A 73 7.17 -9.18 -18.59
C ILE A 73 8.36 -8.24 -18.40
N SER A 74 8.09 -6.93 -18.45
CA SER A 74 9.00 -5.92 -17.94
C SER A 74 8.49 -5.45 -16.58
N ILE A 75 9.31 -5.59 -15.54
CA ILE A 75 9.17 -4.77 -14.34
C ILE A 75 9.73 -3.40 -14.72
N ASP A 76 8.88 -2.39 -14.78
CA ASP A 76 9.37 -1.02 -14.87
C ASP A 76 9.88 -0.60 -13.48
N GLU A 77 11.18 -0.80 -13.25
CA GLU A 77 11.85 -0.44 -11.99
C GLU A 77 11.76 1.07 -11.69
N ALA A 78 11.46 1.91 -12.69
CA ALA A 78 11.18 3.32 -12.47
C ALA A 78 9.81 3.56 -11.80
N MET A 79 8.88 2.60 -11.82
CA MET A 79 7.61 2.64 -11.08
C MET A 79 7.77 2.30 -9.59
N ILE A 80 8.92 1.75 -9.19
CA ILE A 80 9.26 1.45 -7.79
C ILE A 80 10.33 2.43 -7.32
N ARG A 81 9.95 3.70 -7.14
CA ARG A 81 10.74 4.64 -6.31
C ARG A 81 10.19 4.64 -4.90
N MET A 82 10.66 3.72 -4.05
CA MET A 82 10.62 3.86 -2.59
C MET A 82 11.87 3.20 -1.99
N PRO A 83 12.83 3.97 -1.43
CA PRO A 83 14.07 3.40 -0.92
C PRO A 83 13.93 2.52 0.32
N HIS A 84 12.87 2.60 1.14
CA HIS A 84 12.89 1.87 2.43
C HIS A 84 11.59 1.29 3.02
N ASP A 85 10.38 1.54 2.50
CA ASP A 85 9.16 1.19 3.26
C ASP A 85 8.13 0.26 2.58
N LEU A 86 8.27 -0.11 1.28
CA LEU A 86 7.23 -0.90 0.57
C LEU A 86 7.60 -2.35 0.23
N ILE A 87 8.87 -2.76 0.38
CA ILE A 87 9.28 -4.19 0.30
C ILE A 87 8.97 -4.92 1.64
N CYS A 88 8.35 -4.22 2.60
CA CYS A 88 7.78 -4.84 3.78
C CYS A 88 6.25 -4.94 3.62
N SER A 89 5.73 -6.17 3.59
CA SER A 89 4.31 -6.57 3.77
C SER A 89 3.53 -7.17 2.59
N ILE A 90 4.12 -7.46 1.42
CA ILE A 90 3.49 -8.50 0.56
C ILE A 90 3.59 -9.89 1.24
N SER A 91 4.55 -10.06 2.16
CA SER A 91 4.74 -11.26 2.95
C SER A 91 3.76 -11.46 4.13
N LEU A 92 2.78 -10.57 4.34
CA LEU A 92 1.86 -10.64 5.50
C LEU A 92 0.36 -10.76 5.17
N LEU A 93 -0.05 -10.56 3.92
CA LEU A 93 -1.44 -10.89 3.52
C LEU A 93 -1.69 -12.41 3.46
N GLY A 94 -0.62 -13.19 3.28
CA GLY A 94 -0.65 -14.63 3.03
C GLY A 94 -0.72 -15.56 4.24
N GLN A 95 -1.01 -15.10 5.46
CA GLN A 95 -1.21 -16.03 6.59
C GLN A 95 -2.61 -16.08 7.20
N LYS A 96 -3.57 -15.20 6.84
CA LYS A 96 -5.01 -15.40 7.12
C LYS A 96 -6.00 -14.30 6.68
N LYS A 97 -5.66 -13.33 5.81
CA LYS A 97 -6.54 -12.14 5.61
C LYS A 97 -7.17 -11.99 4.21
N MET A 98 -6.51 -12.39 3.12
CA MET A 98 -7.15 -12.48 1.80
C MET A 98 -6.50 -13.56 0.95
N ASP A 99 -7.27 -14.22 0.09
CA ASP A 99 -6.68 -15.13 -0.89
C ASP A 99 -5.72 -14.34 -1.79
N ILE A 100 -4.49 -14.83 -1.91
CA ILE A 100 -3.43 -14.11 -2.61
C ILE A 100 -3.73 -13.94 -4.10
N GLN A 101 -4.44 -14.90 -4.71
CA GLN A 101 -4.82 -14.82 -6.12
C GLN A 101 -5.88 -13.74 -6.32
N GLU A 102 -6.88 -13.67 -5.43
CA GLU A 102 -7.89 -12.61 -5.46
C GLU A 102 -7.29 -11.22 -5.23
N PHE A 103 -6.33 -11.09 -4.31
CA PHE A 103 -5.59 -9.84 -4.09
C PHE A 103 -4.84 -9.40 -5.34
N VAL A 104 -4.01 -10.29 -5.90
CA VAL A 104 -3.22 -9.99 -7.10
C VAL A 104 -4.14 -9.61 -8.26
N LYS A 105 -5.26 -10.31 -8.44
CA LYS A 105 -6.27 -9.99 -9.47
C LYS A 105 -6.87 -8.59 -9.29
N CYS A 106 -7.20 -8.18 -8.07
CA CYS A 106 -7.72 -6.84 -7.79
C CYS A 106 -6.66 -5.76 -8.05
N VAL A 107 -5.42 -5.97 -7.58
CA VAL A 107 -4.32 -5.03 -7.78
C VAL A 107 -4.00 -4.88 -9.27
N GLU A 108 -3.92 -5.98 -10.02
CA GLU A 108 -3.68 -5.97 -11.46
C GLU A 108 -4.78 -5.17 -12.18
N PHE A 109 -6.05 -5.45 -11.87
CA PHE A 109 -7.17 -4.74 -12.46
C PHE A 109 -7.13 -3.24 -12.18
N ALA A 110 -6.96 -2.85 -10.90
CA ALA A 110 -6.86 -1.45 -10.50
C ALA A 110 -5.66 -0.76 -11.13
N ALA A 111 -4.49 -1.42 -11.18
CA ALA A 111 -3.28 -0.89 -11.78
C ALA A 111 -3.46 -0.63 -13.28
N ARG A 112 -4.10 -1.57 -13.99
CA ARG A 112 -4.41 -1.42 -15.42
C ARG A 112 -5.36 -0.26 -15.68
N LYS A 113 -6.41 -0.12 -14.89
CA LYS A 113 -7.40 0.96 -15.01
C LYS A 113 -6.81 2.33 -14.68
N HIS A 114 -5.98 2.42 -13.63
CA HIS A 114 -5.33 3.65 -13.20
C HIS A 114 -3.95 3.90 -13.84
N LYS A 115 -3.56 3.16 -14.89
CA LYS A 115 -2.18 3.19 -15.47
C LYS A 115 -1.67 4.59 -15.85
N ASN A 116 -2.57 5.45 -16.31
CA ASN A 116 -2.26 6.81 -16.75
C ASN A 116 -2.60 7.88 -15.70
N GLN A 117 -3.18 7.47 -14.55
CA GLN A 117 -3.54 8.38 -13.48
C GLN A 117 -2.37 8.58 -12.52
N ARG A 118 -2.23 9.80 -12.01
CA ARG A 118 -1.22 10.20 -11.04
C ARG A 118 -1.86 10.90 -9.86
N ARG A 119 -1.23 10.81 -8.70
CA ARG A 119 -1.52 11.64 -7.53
C ARG A 119 -1.12 13.08 -7.82
N LYS A 120 -1.69 14.01 -7.05
CA LYS A 120 -1.48 15.45 -7.22
C LYS A 120 -0.32 15.99 -6.38
N ASP A 121 0.49 15.11 -5.81
CA ASP A 121 1.72 15.48 -5.13
C ASP A 121 2.79 15.93 -6.14
N THR A 122 3.85 16.56 -5.64
CA THR A 122 4.91 17.15 -6.48
C THR A 122 5.63 16.13 -7.36
N GLU A 123 5.73 14.88 -6.90
CA GLU A 123 6.39 13.79 -7.61
C GLU A 123 5.47 13.10 -8.64
N GLN A 124 4.18 13.45 -8.67
CA GLN A 124 3.17 12.78 -9.49
C GLN A 124 3.22 11.26 -9.30
N THR A 125 3.07 10.82 -8.05
CA THR A 125 3.15 9.41 -7.69
C THR A 125 2.08 8.59 -8.45
N PRO A 126 2.37 7.37 -8.95
CA PRO A 126 1.36 6.52 -9.60
C PRO A 126 0.11 6.31 -8.74
N TYR A 127 -1.09 6.46 -9.32
CA TYR A 127 -2.33 6.48 -8.53
C TYR A 127 -2.62 5.15 -7.82
N ILE A 128 -2.19 4.02 -8.37
CA ILE A 128 -2.35 2.68 -7.77
C ILE A 128 -1.82 2.58 -6.33
N ASN A 129 -0.86 3.44 -5.95
CA ASN A 129 -0.35 3.50 -4.58
C ASN A 129 -1.41 3.91 -3.56
N HIS A 130 -2.42 4.68 -3.98
CA HIS A 130 -3.53 5.08 -3.12
C HIS A 130 -4.46 3.90 -2.79
N PRO A 131 -5.09 3.19 -3.75
CA PRO A 131 -5.91 2.03 -3.42
C PRO A 131 -5.16 0.94 -2.62
N ILE A 132 -3.88 0.70 -2.91
CA ILE A 132 -3.04 -0.23 -2.13
C ILE A 132 -2.88 0.28 -0.68
N GLY A 133 -2.60 1.58 -0.50
CA GLY A 133 -2.47 2.18 0.81
C GLY A 133 -3.76 2.18 1.63
N VAL A 134 -4.91 2.40 0.99
CA VAL A 134 -6.24 2.28 1.63
C VAL A 134 -6.48 0.84 2.10
N ALA A 135 -6.19 -0.16 1.26
CA ALA A 135 -6.29 -1.56 1.64
C ALA A 135 -5.36 -1.93 2.80
N TYR A 136 -4.13 -1.40 2.80
CA TYR A 136 -3.16 -1.58 3.89
C TYR A 136 -3.65 -0.98 5.21
N ILE A 137 -4.17 0.25 5.19
CA ILE A 137 -4.76 0.90 6.36
C ILE A 137 -5.87 0.02 6.95
N LEU A 138 -6.76 -0.51 6.10
CA LEU A 138 -7.82 -1.39 6.56
C LEU A 138 -7.28 -2.68 7.19
N SER A 139 -6.32 -3.35 6.55
CA SER A 139 -5.83 -4.64 7.02
C SER A 139 -4.98 -4.55 8.29
N GLU A 140 -4.11 -3.54 8.38
CA GLU A 140 -3.11 -3.44 9.45
C GLU A 140 -3.56 -2.53 10.59
N GLU A 141 -4.12 -1.35 10.30
CA GLU A 141 -4.53 -0.38 11.32
C GLU A 141 -5.98 -0.61 11.75
N GLY A 142 -6.87 -0.81 10.77
CA GLY A 142 -8.28 -1.13 10.99
C GLY A 142 -8.53 -2.55 11.46
N ALA A 143 -7.52 -3.43 11.39
CA ALA A 143 -7.59 -4.86 11.70
C ALA A 143 -8.71 -5.61 10.94
N ILE A 144 -9.01 -5.18 9.71
CA ILE A 144 -10.05 -5.76 8.88
C ILE A 144 -9.56 -7.03 8.20
N THR A 145 -10.36 -8.09 8.30
CA THR A 145 -10.12 -9.40 7.68
C THR A 145 -11.21 -9.80 6.68
N ASP A 146 -12.22 -8.95 6.48
CA ASP A 146 -13.25 -9.19 5.47
C ASP A 146 -12.64 -8.96 4.08
N GLN A 147 -12.47 -10.05 3.33
CA GLN A 147 -11.85 -10.06 2.01
C GLN A 147 -12.55 -9.11 1.04
N LYS A 148 -13.88 -9.05 1.08
CA LYS A 148 -14.64 -8.20 0.16
C LYS A 148 -14.41 -6.73 0.44
N VAL A 149 -14.28 -6.34 1.72
CA VAL A 149 -13.93 -4.97 2.10
C VAL A 149 -12.53 -4.60 1.59
N LEU A 150 -11.57 -5.52 1.66
CA LEU A 150 -10.22 -5.31 1.14
C LEU A 150 -10.19 -5.25 -0.39
N GLN A 151 -10.99 -6.06 -1.09
CA GLN A 151 -11.17 -5.96 -2.54
C GLN A 151 -11.76 -4.61 -2.93
N VAL A 152 -12.83 -4.18 -2.25
CA VAL A 152 -13.47 -2.87 -2.51
C VAL A 152 -12.47 -1.74 -2.29
N ALA A 153 -11.62 -1.81 -1.26
CA ALA A 153 -10.58 -0.81 -1.03
C ALA A 153 -9.58 -0.69 -2.19
N LEU A 154 -9.23 -1.80 -2.84
CA LEU A 154 -8.38 -1.79 -4.03
C LEU A 154 -9.10 -1.26 -5.28
N LEU A 155 -10.43 -1.36 -5.32
CA LEU A 155 -11.25 -1.07 -6.50
C LEU A 155 -12.05 0.23 -6.38
N HIS A 156 -12.07 0.90 -5.23
CA HIS A 156 -13.06 1.94 -4.90
C HIS A 156 -13.10 3.11 -5.89
N ASP A 157 -11.96 3.51 -6.44
CA ASP A 157 -11.87 4.62 -7.40
C ASP A 157 -11.95 4.16 -8.87
N THR A 158 -12.01 2.85 -9.15
CA THR A 158 -11.94 2.35 -10.52
C THR A 158 -13.14 2.81 -11.36
N VAL A 159 -14.35 2.69 -10.82
CA VAL A 159 -15.57 3.15 -11.53
C VAL A 159 -15.67 4.68 -11.50
N GLU A 160 -15.17 5.32 -10.45
CA GLU A 160 -15.24 6.77 -10.30
C GLU A 160 -14.32 7.53 -11.28
N ASP A 161 -13.09 7.06 -11.46
CA ASP A 161 -12.02 7.82 -12.15
C ASP A 161 -11.50 7.16 -13.44
N THR A 162 -12.06 6.01 -13.84
CA THR A 162 -11.60 5.28 -15.03
C THR A 162 -12.77 4.84 -15.93
N ASP A 163 -12.50 4.02 -16.94
CA ASP A 163 -13.51 3.44 -17.83
C ASP A 163 -14.12 2.13 -17.29
N ALA A 164 -13.87 1.77 -16.02
CA ALA A 164 -14.47 0.60 -15.39
C ALA A 164 -15.98 0.81 -15.17
N THR A 165 -16.74 -0.28 -15.27
CA THR A 165 -18.20 -0.28 -15.05
C THR A 165 -18.57 -1.20 -13.90
N ILE A 166 -19.71 -0.95 -13.25
CA ILE A 166 -20.22 -1.81 -12.17
C ILE A 166 -20.46 -3.23 -12.69
N GLU A 167 -20.88 -3.37 -13.95
CA GLU A 167 -21.06 -4.65 -14.63
C GLU A 167 -19.73 -5.40 -14.81
N GLU A 168 -18.65 -4.70 -15.17
CA GLU A 168 -17.30 -5.28 -15.25
C GLU A 168 -16.83 -5.77 -13.87
N ILE A 169 -17.05 -4.97 -12.81
CA ILE A 169 -16.73 -5.37 -11.43
C ILE A 169 -17.55 -6.59 -11.01
N ALA A 170 -18.84 -6.61 -11.30
CA ALA A 170 -19.72 -7.72 -10.95
C ALA A 170 -19.32 -9.03 -11.65
N MET A 171 -18.90 -8.95 -12.91
CA MET A 171 -18.44 -10.10 -13.69
C MET A 171 -17.12 -10.68 -13.15
N LEU A 172 -16.19 -9.82 -12.73
CA LEU A 172 -14.85 -10.24 -12.33
C LEU A 172 -14.71 -10.59 -10.84
N PHE A 173 -15.47 -9.91 -9.97
CA PHE A 173 -15.31 -9.96 -8.51
C PHE A 173 -16.63 -10.26 -7.76
N GLY A 174 -17.75 -10.38 -8.48
CA GLY A 174 -19.05 -10.76 -7.94
C GLY A 174 -19.92 -9.58 -7.49
N GLN A 175 -21.21 -9.86 -7.32
CA GLN A 175 -22.25 -8.86 -7.05
C GLN A 175 -22.08 -8.11 -5.72
N ASP A 176 -21.58 -8.79 -4.67
CA ASP A 176 -21.36 -8.16 -3.36
C ASP A 176 -20.26 -7.08 -3.44
N VAL A 177 -19.16 -7.36 -4.13
CA VAL A 177 -18.08 -6.37 -4.37
C VAL A 177 -18.58 -5.23 -5.24
N ALA A 178 -19.33 -5.54 -6.30
CA ALA A 178 -19.90 -4.52 -7.19
C ALA A 178 -20.85 -3.56 -6.47
N GLY A 179 -21.75 -4.08 -5.62
CA GLY A 179 -22.65 -3.25 -4.81
C GLY A 179 -21.89 -2.34 -3.84
N LEU A 180 -20.85 -2.86 -3.18
CA LEU A 180 -20.02 -2.05 -2.28
C LEU A 180 -19.18 -1.00 -3.04
N VAL A 181 -18.63 -1.32 -4.21
CA VAL A 181 -17.95 -0.34 -5.08
C VAL A 181 -18.93 0.76 -5.50
N GLN A 182 -20.18 0.41 -5.83
CA GLN A 182 -21.22 1.39 -6.15
C GLN A 182 -21.51 2.34 -4.98
N GLU A 183 -21.59 1.84 -3.74
CA GLU A 183 -21.84 2.66 -2.54
C GLU A 183 -20.71 3.66 -2.22
N VAL A 184 -19.49 3.39 -2.67
CA VAL A 184 -18.31 4.24 -2.45
C VAL A 184 -17.94 5.11 -3.65
N THR A 185 -18.63 4.95 -4.78
CA THR A 185 -18.42 5.74 -6.01
C THR A 185 -19.27 7.02 -5.97
N ASP A 186 -18.66 8.18 -6.17
CA ASP A 186 -19.41 9.43 -6.32
C ASP A 186 -20.02 9.57 -7.74
N ASP A 187 -21.22 10.16 -7.81
CA ASP A 187 -21.84 10.52 -9.09
C ASP A 187 -21.12 11.71 -9.74
N LYS A 188 -20.25 11.44 -10.72
CA LYS A 188 -19.48 12.45 -11.48
C LYS A 188 -20.33 13.40 -12.34
N SER A 189 -21.62 13.13 -12.54
CA SER A 189 -22.52 14.06 -13.24
C SER A 189 -22.82 15.32 -12.40
N LEU A 190 -22.68 15.23 -11.08
CA LEU A 190 -22.91 16.34 -10.16
C LEU A 190 -21.70 17.29 -10.06
N PRO A 191 -21.93 18.60 -9.87
CA PRO A 191 -20.87 19.55 -9.55
C PRO A 191 -20.08 19.13 -8.32
N LYS A 192 -18.78 19.45 -8.28
CA LYS A 192 -17.87 19.04 -7.18
C LYS A 192 -18.38 19.43 -5.78
N LEU A 193 -19.00 20.60 -5.63
CA LEU A 193 -19.56 21.06 -4.35
C LEU A 193 -20.78 20.21 -3.95
N GLU A 194 -21.63 19.85 -4.91
CA GLU A 194 -22.77 18.96 -4.66
C GLU A 194 -22.32 17.56 -4.28
N ARG A 195 -21.31 16.99 -4.96
CA ARG A 195 -20.74 15.68 -4.58
C ARG A 195 -20.24 15.68 -3.13
N LYS A 196 -19.52 16.74 -2.74
CA LYS A 196 -19.07 16.94 -1.35
C LYS A 196 -20.22 17.02 -0.35
N ARG A 197 -21.32 17.70 -0.70
CA ARG A 197 -22.54 17.80 0.14
C ARG A 197 -23.21 16.43 0.29
N VAL A 198 -23.41 15.73 -0.82
CA VAL A 198 -24.01 14.38 -0.83
C VAL A 198 -23.20 13.42 0.04
N GLN A 199 -21.87 13.43 -0.03
CA GLN A 199 -21.03 12.59 0.83
C GLN A 199 -21.29 12.79 2.33
N ILE A 200 -21.59 14.03 2.77
CA ILE A 200 -21.93 14.30 4.18
C ILE A 200 -23.31 13.73 4.51
N GLU A 201 -24.30 13.94 3.62
CA GLU A 201 -25.69 13.53 3.83
C GLU A 201 -25.86 12.01 3.93
N VAL A 202 -25.17 11.27 3.05
CA VAL A 202 -25.29 9.81 2.99
C VAL A 202 -24.32 9.08 3.91
N ALA A 203 -23.38 9.78 4.57
CA ALA A 203 -22.37 9.15 5.41
C ALA A 203 -22.99 8.31 6.54
N ALA A 204 -24.03 8.82 7.20
CA ALA A 204 -24.70 8.12 8.29
C ALA A 204 -25.42 6.84 7.85
N THR A 205 -25.97 6.84 6.63
CA THR A 205 -26.79 5.74 6.07
C THR A 205 -25.99 4.76 5.21
N THR A 206 -24.73 5.07 4.89
CA THR A 206 -23.83 4.17 4.16
C THR A 206 -23.66 2.85 4.91
N SER A 207 -23.57 1.71 4.22
CA SER A 207 -23.44 0.40 4.88
C SER A 207 -22.16 0.30 5.73
N PRO A 208 -22.13 -0.51 6.81
CA PRO A 208 -20.94 -0.64 7.66
C PRO A 208 -19.66 -1.01 6.89
N ARG A 209 -19.76 -1.86 5.88
CA ARG A 209 -18.64 -2.27 5.02
C ARG A 209 -18.13 -1.09 4.17
N ALA A 210 -19.01 -0.33 3.54
CA ALA A 210 -18.62 0.85 2.78
C ALA A 210 -18.09 1.99 3.69
N LYS A 211 -18.60 2.13 4.92
CA LYS A 211 -18.06 3.07 5.92
C LYS A 211 -16.60 2.79 6.25
N LEU A 212 -16.20 1.51 6.36
CA LEU A 212 -14.78 1.15 6.58
C LEU A 212 -13.89 1.70 5.47
N VAL A 213 -14.25 1.45 4.21
CA VAL A 213 -13.49 1.92 3.04
C VAL A 213 -13.43 3.44 3.01
N LYS A 214 -14.57 4.14 3.24
CA LYS A 214 -14.61 5.60 3.30
C LYS A 214 -13.75 6.18 4.43
N LEU A 215 -13.71 5.55 5.62
CA LEU A 215 -12.83 5.97 6.71
C LEU A 215 -11.35 5.84 6.34
N ALA A 216 -10.96 4.69 5.77
CA ALA A 216 -9.58 4.45 5.36
C ALA A 216 -9.13 5.36 4.21
N ASP A 217 -10.00 5.61 3.23
CA ASP A 217 -9.77 6.58 2.15
C ASP A 217 -9.53 7.99 2.71
N LYS A 218 -10.38 8.45 3.64
CA LYS A 218 -10.18 9.75 4.29
C LYS A 218 -8.88 9.76 5.08
N LEU A 219 -8.56 8.72 5.84
CA LEU A 219 -7.32 8.65 6.61
C LEU A 219 -6.09 8.74 5.68
N TYR A 220 -6.06 7.99 4.58
CA TYR A 220 -4.98 8.04 3.60
C TYR A 220 -4.82 9.46 3.03
N ASN A 221 -5.91 10.05 2.54
CA ASN A 221 -5.88 11.37 1.92
C ASN A 221 -5.48 12.47 2.90
N LEU A 222 -5.95 12.42 4.15
CA LEU A 222 -5.56 13.40 5.17
C LEU A 222 -4.07 13.24 5.55
N ARG A 223 -3.54 12.02 5.62
CA ARG A 223 -2.09 11.79 5.82
C ARG A 223 -1.27 12.32 4.65
N ASP A 224 -1.75 12.13 3.42
CA ASP A 224 -1.08 12.63 2.22
C ASP A 224 -1.03 14.18 2.21
N LEU A 225 -2.13 14.85 2.59
CA LEU A 225 -2.19 16.31 2.76
C LEU A 225 -1.33 16.84 3.91
N MET A 226 -1.07 16.04 4.94
CA MET A 226 -0.11 16.38 6.01
C MET A 226 1.34 16.26 5.54
N ARG A 227 1.62 15.36 4.58
CA ARG A 227 2.95 15.11 4.03
C ARG A 227 3.33 16.12 2.95
N CYS A 228 2.42 16.37 2.01
CA CYS A 228 2.69 17.20 0.84
C CYS A 228 1.41 17.94 0.42
N THR A 229 1.53 19.26 0.21
CA THR A 229 0.43 20.04 -0.36
C THR A 229 0.32 19.73 -1.86
N PRO A 230 -0.87 19.37 -2.38
CA PRO A 230 -1.03 19.07 -3.79
C PRO A 230 -0.70 20.26 -4.70
N LEU A 231 -0.21 19.98 -5.91
CA LEU A 231 0.10 20.98 -6.91
C LEU A 231 -1.11 21.89 -7.21
N GLY A 232 -0.90 23.20 -7.09
CA GLY A 232 -1.92 24.22 -7.34
C GLY A 232 -2.97 24.37 -6.22
N TRP A 233 -2.76 23.81 -5.04
CA TRP A 233 -3.62 24.04 -3.87
C TRP A 233 -3.03 25.12 -2.96
N SER A 234 -3.88 26.05 -2.51
CA SER A 234 -3.57 26.96 -1.41
C SER A 234 -3.69 26.25 -0.07
N GLU A 235 -3.08 26.81 0.98
CA GLU A 235 -3.26 26.33 2.36
C GLU A 235 -4.72 26.38 2.80
N GLU A 236 -5.46 27.43 2.40
CA GLU A 236 -6.90 27.56 2.62
C GLU A 236 -7.66 26.37 2.03
N ARG A 237 -7.36 25.99 0.78
CA ARG A 237 -8.01 24.85 0.13
C ARG A 237 -7.66 23.51 0.80
N VAL A 238 -6.46 23.39 1.37
CA VAL A 238 -6.11 22.22 2.19
C VAL A 238 -6.95 22.22 3.46
N GLN A 239 -7.09 23.36 4.14
CA GLN A 239 -7.92 23.49 5.33
C GLN A 239 -9.41 23.18 5.05
N ASP A 240 -9.96 23.69 3.94
CA ASP A 240 -11.33 23.36 3.48
C ASP A 240 -11.53 21.85 3.30
N TYR A 241 -10.49 21.14 2.87
CA TYR A 241 -10.54 19.70 2.74
C TYR A 241 -10.60 19.02 4.12
N PHE A 242 -9.80 19.48 5.09
CA PHE A 242 -9.85 18.98 6.47
C PHE A 242 -11.23 19.21 7.11
N GLU A 243 -11.82 20.40 6.96
CA GLU A 243 -13.14 20.71 7.49
C GLU A 243 -14.25 19.87 6.84
N TRP A 244 -14.19 19.72 5.51
CA TRP A 244 -15.13 18.85 4.79
C TRP A 244 -14.99 17.40 5.20
N ALA A 245 -13.76 16.88 5.29
CA ALA A 245 -13.49 15.51 5.71
C ALA A 245 -14.01 15.26 7.13
N ALA A 246 -13.83 16.20 8.06
CA ALA A 246 -14.36 16.11 9.42
C ALA A 246 -15.89 15.91 9.44
N LYS A 247 -16.62 16.68 8.62
CA LYS A 247 -18.09 16.56 8.48
C LYS A 247 -18.53 15.21 7.91
N VAL A 248 -17.78 14.67 6.95
CA VAL A 248 -18.05 13.32 6.42
C VAL A 248 -17.78 12.27 7.50
N ILE A 249 -16.61 12.33 8.15
CA ILE A 249 -16.19 11.38 9.19
C ILE A 249 -17.21 11.29 10.32
N ARG A 250 -17.84 12.42 10.70
CA ARG A 250 -18.92 12.48 11.68
C ARG A 250 -20.02 11.44 11.42
N GLY A 251 -20.50 11.32 10.18
CA GLY A 251 -21.52 10.32 9.81
C GLY A 251 -20.98 8.89 9.70
N LEU A 252 -19.65 8.73 9.57
CA LEU A 252 -18.99 7.44 9.48
C LEU A 252 -18.62 6.85 10.85
N ARG A 253 -18.68 7.64 11.93
CA ARG A 253 -18.32 7.19 13.28
C ARG A 253 -19.14 6.01 13.79
N GLY A 254 -18.56 5.30 14.76
CA GLY A 254 -19.14 4.07 15.32
C GLY A 254 -18.91 2.84 14.44
N THR A 255 -17.99 2.92 13.46
CA THR A 255 -17.70 1.84 12.52
C THR A 255 -16.39 1.13 12.88
N ASN A 256 -15.32 1.88 13.13
CA ASN A 256 -14.03 1.31 13.49
C ASN A 256 -13.25 2.25 14.39
N LYS A 257 -13.20 1.90 15.68
CA LYS A 257 -12.56 2.70 16.72
C LYS A 257 -11.09 3.04 16.40
N ARG A 258 -10.33 2.10 15.83
CA ARG A 258 -8.90 2.30 15.55
C ARG A 258 -8.68 3.35 14.47
N LEU A 259 -9.40 3.25 13.36
CA LEU A 259 -9.34 4.24 12.28
C LEU A 259 -9.84 5.61 12.74
N GLU A 260 -10.91 5.63 13.55
CA GLU A 260 -11.46 6.85 14.11
C GLU A 260 -10.48 7.56 15.05
N GLU A 261 -9.74 6.83 15.87
CA GLU A 261 -8.69 7.39 16.74
C GLU A 261 -7.53 8.02 15.95
N GLU A 262 -7.09 7.37 14.87
CA GLU A 262 -6.06 7.91 13.96
C GLU A 262 -6.53 9.19 13.25
N LEU A 263 -7.78 9.20 12.77
CA LEU A 263 -8.41 10.39 12.19
C LEU A 263 -8.50 11.51 13.22
N ASP A 264 -8.90 11.21 14.46
CA ASP A 264 -9.03 12.20 15.53
C ASP A 264 -7.71 12.90 15.83
N MET A 265 -6.60 12.16 15.84
CA MET A 265 -5.27 12.74 16.02
C MET A 265 -4.92 13.74 14.92
N ILE A 266 -5.23 13.42 13.66
CA ILE A 266 -4.95 14.30 12.53
C ILE A 266 -5.85 15.54 12.56
N LEU A 267 -7.15 15.36 12.82
CA LEU A 267 -8.12 16.46 12.87
C LEU A 267 -7.83 17.41 14.03
N LYS A 268 -7.36 16.91 15.19
CA LYS A 268 -6.91 17.74 16.32
C LYS A 268 -5.70 18.60 15.95
N LYS A 269 -4.71 18.03 15.26
CA LYS A 269 -3.52 18.79 14.78
C LYS A 269 -3.90 19.93 13.83
N ARG A 270 -5.00 19.81 13.11
CA ARG A 270 -5.53 20.81 12.16
C ARG A 270 -6.62 21.71 12.75
N GLY A 271 -6.97 21.55 14.03
CA GLY A 271 -7.95 22.38 14.71
C GLY A 271 -9.41 22.17 14.27
N VAL A 272 -9.72 21.06 13.58
CA VAL A 272 -11.06 20.80 13.00
C VAL A 272 -11.78 19.61 13.65
N TYR A 273 -11.25 19.10 14.76
CA TYR A 273 -11.79 17.93 15.46
C TYR A 273 -13.26 18.10 15.88
N GLU A 274 -13.66 19.28 16.36
CA GLU A 274 -15.04 19.55 16.79
C GLU A 274 -16.06 19.30 15.66
N LEU A 275 -15.66 19.57 14.41
CA LEU A 275 -16.50 19.31 13.24
C LEU A 275 -16.73 17.81 12.98
N SER A 276 -15.98 16.90 13.59
CA SER A 276 -16.19 15.47 13.44
C SER A 276 -17.01 14.84 14.57
N ILE A 277 -17.41 15.59 15.60
CA ILE A 277 -18.14 15.05 16.77
C ILE A 277 -19.46 15.76 17.10
N GLN A 278 -19.62 17.05 16.74
CA GLN A 278 -20.84 17.83 16.96
C GLN A 278 -21.88 17.58 15.89
#